data_AF-A0A975BVW2-F1
#
_entry.id   AF-A0A975BVW2-F1
#
_cell.length_a   1.000
_cell.length_b   1.000
_cell.length_c   1.000
_cell.angle_alpha   90.00
_cell.angle_beta   90.00
_cell.angle_gamma   90.00
#
_symmetry.space_group_name_H-M   'P 1'
#
loop_
_entity.id
_entity.type
_entity.pdbx_description
1 polymer ?
#
loop_
_entity_poly.entity_id
_entity_poly.type
_entity_poly.pdbx_seq_one_letter_code
_entity_poly.pdbx_strand_id
1 'polypeptide(L)'
;MDHESASDFFTKMIERRGYLFPSEVQQKNPLFKIMRKELQELTSDFSYDELIFAKEPVPPDTKDKNLVEMISQMDKYIIDEADYDDWEDHYFSMAEECRDRFNKWLIDKGLNLYSEDFPFYLETYLDFIYHYTHDDIVILKKVQPVYMEEFFANYLLRKMIVEPEEYIYWIPALKVFYTFLYEKGYLENPDPIIRLIDEIEPYFIKILKKKFG
;
A
#
# COMPACT_ATOMS: atom_id res chain seq x y z
N MET A 1 -33.81 -1.74 5.09
CA MET A 1 -33.33 -1.74 3.70
C MET A 1 -34.55 -1.59 2.81
N ASP A 2 -34.61 -0.51 2.04
CA ASP A 2 -35.80 -0.06 1.34
C ASP A 2 -35.97 -0.77 -0.01
N HIS A 3 -37.21 -1.10 -0.39
CA HIS A 3 -37.51 -1.94 -1.55
C HIS A 3 -37.11 -1.29 -2.89
N GLU A 4 -37.05 0.04 -2.94
CA GLU A 4 -36.58 0.82 -4.10
C GLU A 4 -35.07 0.67 -4.34
N SER A 5 -34.27 0.66 -3.26
CA SER A 5 -32.81 0.47 -3.33
C SER A 5 -32.43 -0.90 -3.93
N ALA A 6 -33.22 -1.94 -3.64
CA ALA A 6 -33.02 -3.26 -4.21
C ALA A 6 -33.38 -3.30 -5.71
N SER A 7 -34.45 -2.62 -6.13
CA SER A 7 -34.88 -2.57 -7.53
C SER A 7 -33.88 -1.85 -8.42
N ASP A 8 -33.33 -0.73 -7.95
CA ASP A 8 -32.30 0.03 -8.68
C ASP A 8 -30.99 -0.75 -8.81
N PHE A 9 -30.60 -1.46 -7.75
CA PHE A 9 -29.44 -2.35 -7.79
C PHE A 9 -29.62 -3.49 -8.81
N PHE A 10 -30.79 -4.14 -8.83
CA PHE A 10 -31.11 -5.19 -9.79
C PHE A 10 -31.09 -4.68 -11.24
N THR A 11 -31.60 -3.48 -11.48
CA THR A 11 -31.62 -2.87 -12.82
C THR A 11 -30.19 -2.61 -13.30
N LYS A 12 -29.35 -2.02 -12.45
CA LYS A 12 -27.91 -1.82 -12.74
C LYS A 12 -27.19 -3.13 -13.04
N MET A 13 -27.49 -4.21 -12.32
CA MET A 13 -26.88 -5.52 -12.59
C MET A 13 -27.30 -6.12 -13.95
N ILE A 14 -28.56 -5.94 -14.36
CA ILE A 14 -29.06 -6.42 -15.66
C ILE A 14 -28.40 -5.65 -16.80
N GLU A 15 -28.30 -4.32 -16.68
CA GLU A 15 -27.64 -3.47 -17.66
C GLU A 15 -26.14 -3.80 -17.78
N ARG A 16 -25.46 -3.93 -16.63
CA ARG A 16 -24.04 -4.31 -16.58
C ARG A 16 -23.80 -5.68 -17.22
N ARG A 17 -24.66 -6.66 -16.93
CA ARG A 17 -24.58 -8.00 -17.57
C ARG A 17 -24.76 -7.93 -19.08
N GLY A 18 -25.71 -7.11 -19.56
CA GLY A 18 -25.94 -6.91 -20.99
C GLY A 18 -24.75 -6.27 -21.70
N TYR A 19 -24.10 -5.31 -21.03
CA TYR A 19 -22.87 -4.69 -21.51
C TYR A 19 -21.67 -5.64 -21.52
N LEU A 20 -21.43 -6.34 -20.41
CA LEU A 20 -20.29 -7.25 -20.24
C LEU A 20 -20.36 -8.45 -21.18
N PHE A 21 -21.56 -8.92 -21.51
CA PHE A 21 -21.77 -10.08 -22.39
C PHE A 21 -22.66 -9.72 -23.58
N PRO A 22 -22.12 -8.99 -24.58
CA PRO A 22 -22.91 -8.57 -25.72
C PRO A 22 -23.29 -9.80 -26.54
N SER A 23 -24.58 -9.97 -26.82
CA SER A 23 -25.10 -11.09 -27.62
C SER A 23 -24.52 -11.12 -29.04
N GLU A 24 -24.08 -9.97 -29.56
CA GLU A 24 -23.48 -9.81 -30.88
C GLU A 24 -22.13 -10.52 -31.04
N VAL A 25 -21.36 -10.68 -29.95
CA VAL A 25 -20.04 -11.32 -29.95
C VAL A 25 -20.02 -12.69 -29.30
N GLN A 26 -21.11 -13.10 -28.63
CA GLN A 26 -21.18 -14.43 -28.03
C GLN A 26 -21.24 -15.51 -29.12
N GLN A 27 -20.33 -16.47 -29.04
CA GLN A 27 -20.43 -17.68 -29.84
C GLN A 27 -21.51 -18.59 -29.26
N LYS A 28 -22.14 -19.41 -30.11
CA LYS A 28 -23.17 -20.39 -29.68
C LYS A 28 -22.60 -21.53 -28.80
N ASN A 29 -21.28 -21.61 -28.63
CA ASN A 29 -20.65 -22.64 -27.82
C ASN A 29 -20.75 -22.27 -26.33
N PRO A 30 -21.46 -23.04 -25.50
CA PRO A 30 -21.67 -22.72 -24.08
C PRO A 30 -20.38 -22.77 -23.24
N LEU A 31 -19.29 -23.35 -23.76
CA LEU A 31 -18.01 -23.46 -23.07
C LEU A 31 -17.16 -22.18 -23.14
N PHE A 32 -17.47 -21.26 -24.06
CA PHE A 32 -16.68 -20.04 -24.27
C PHE A 32 -17.60 -18.82 -24.28
N LYS A 33 -17.43 -17.92 -23.30
CA LYS A 33 -18.09 -16.61 -23.27
C LYS A 33 -17.07 -15.52 -23.47
N ILE A 34 -17.38 -14.57 -24.35
CA ILE A 34 -16.53 -13.42 -24.63
C ILE A 34 -17.04 -12.26 -23.79
N MET A 35 -16.29 -11.85 -22.77
CA MET A 35 -16.65 -10.71 -21.94
C MET A 35 -15.97 -9.45 -22.49
N ARG A 36 -16.71 -8.33 -22.58
CA ARG A 36 -16.05 -7.03 -22.81
C ARG A 36 -15.10 -6.76 -21.65
N LYS A 37 -13.85 -6.41 -21.93
CA LYS A 37 -12.96 -5.81 -20.94
C LYS A 37 -13.58 -4.45 -20.60
N GLU A 38 -14.07 -4.27 -19.38
CA GLU A 38 -14.42 -2.92 -18.90
C GLU A 38 -13.14 -2.09 -19.00
N LEU A 39 -13.16 -1.07 -19.86
CA LEU A 39 -12.20 0.03 -19.78
C LEU A 39 -12.65 0.83 -18.56
N GLN A 40 -12.24 0.42 -17.35
CA GLN A 40 -12.11 1.38 -16.25
C GLN A 40 -11.19 2.48 -16.77
N GLU A 41 -11.63 3.73 -16.67
CA GLU A 41 -10.77 4.87 -17.03
C GLU A 41 -9.46 4.72 -16.27
N LEU A 42 -8.38 4.60 -17.05
CA LEU A 42 -7.02 4.32 -16.63
C LEU A 42 -6.61 5.16 -15.42
N THR A 43 -6.42 4.52 -14.26
CA THR A 43 -5.58 4.97 -13.13
C THR A 43 -5.43 6.49 -13.07
N SER A 44 -6.48 7.17 -12.60
CA SER A 44 -6.37 8.58 -12.23
C SER A 44 -5.27 8.72 -11.19
N ASP A 45 -4.45 9.77 -11.32
CA ASP A 45 -3.41 10.06 -10.34
C ASP A 45 -4.05 10.30 -8.95
N PHE A 46 -3.33 10.03 -7.86
CA PHE A 46 -3.86 10.21 -6.51
C PHE A 46 -4.14 11.69 -6.22
N SER A 47 -5.31 11.98 -5.63
CA SER A 47 -5.71 13.34 -5.25
C SER A 47 -5.08 13.75 -3.92
N TYR A 48 -3.88 14.33 -3.96
CA TYR A 48 -3.19 14.81 -2.75
C TYR A 48 -3.93 15.93 -2.01
N ASP A 49 -4.87 16.62 -2.68
CA ASP A 49 -5.74 17.62 -2.06
C ASP A 49 -6.67 16.99 -0.99
N GLU A 50 -6.90 15.68 -1.06
CA GLU A 50 -7.68 14.92 -0.08
C GLU A 50 -6.82 14.44 1.10
N LEU A 51 -5.49 14.41 0.95
CA LEU A 51 -4.53 13.97 1.96
C LEU A 51 -4.02 15.15 2.80
N ILE A 52 -4.94 15.81 3.50
CA ILE A 52 -4.61 16.93 4.40
C ILE A 52 -4.70 16.45 5.85
N PHE A 53 -3.60 16.56 6.59
CA PHE A 53 -3.54 16.18 7.99
C PHE A 53 -2.83 17.21 8.87
N ALA A 54 -3.03 17.08 10.18
CA ALA A 54 -2.46 18.00 11.17
C ALA A 54 -0.93 18.05 11.09
N LYS A 55 -0.39 19.27 10.94
CA LYS A 55 1.07 19.51 10.86
C LYS A 55 1.78 19.38 12.20
N GLU A 56 1.04 19.54 13.30
CA GLU A 56 1.60 19.41 14.64
C GLU A 56 1.92 17.94 14.93
N PRO A 57 3.15 17.61 15.37
CA PRO A 57 3.55 16.24 15.62
C PRO A 57 2.75 15.64 16.78
N VAL A 58 2.32 14.38 16.63
CA VAL A 58 1.68 13.62 17.71
C VAL A 58 2.77 12.95 18.55
N PRO A 59 3.04 13.43 19.77
CA PRO A 59 4.18 12.96 20.56
C PRO A 59 4.10 11.46 20.83
N PRO A 60 5.24 10.75 20.91
CA PRO A 60 5.24 9.31 21.13
C PRO A 60 4.83 8.96 22.56
N ASP A 61 3.87 8.04 22.68
CA ASP A 61 3.54 7.40 23.96
C ASP A 61 4.47 6.20 24.28
N THR A 62 4.20 5.48 25.36
CA THR A 62 5.01 4.31 25.75
C THR A 62 4.99 3.20 24.69
N LYS A 63 3.84 2.96 24.04
CA LYS A 63 3.74 1.93 23.01
C LYS A 63 4.45 2.35 21.73
N ASP A 64 4.38 3.63 21.36
CA ASP A 64 5.15 4.16 20.23
C ASP A 64 6.65 3.95 20.45
N LYS A 65 7.16 4.18 21.67
CA LYS A 65 8.57 3.95 22.01
C LYS A 65 8.94 2.46 21.91
N ASN A 66 8.08 1.58 22.43
CA ASN A 66 8.28 0.14 22.31
C ASN A 66 8.33 -0.29 20.83
N LEU A 67 7.45 0.23 19.98
CA LEU A 67 7.50 -0.04 18.54
C LEU A 67 8.84 0.40 17.93
N VAL A 68 9.35 1.59 18.27
CA VAL A 68 10.66 2.05 17.77
C VAL A 68 11.78 1.12 18.21
N GLU A 69 11.75 0.61 19.44
CA GLU A 69 12.69 -0.40 19.92
C GLU A 69 12.58 -1.71 19.13
N MET A 70 11.36 -2.17 18.85
CA MET A 70 11.11 -3.37 18.03
C MET A 70 11.63 -3.21 16.61
N ILE A 71 11.38 -2.08 15.95
CA ILE A 71 11.91 -1.82 14.60
C ILE A 71 13.45 -1.76 14.64
N SER A 72 14.03 -1.09 15.64
CA SER A 72 15.49 -1.01 15.79
C SER A 72 16.13 -2.38 16.04
N GLN A 73 15.46 -3.25 16.79
CA GLN A 73 15.90 -4.63 16.97
C GLN A 73 15.77 -5.44 15.68
N MET A 74 14.72 -5.22 14.89
CA MET A 74 14.57 -5.85 13.57
C MET A 74 15.69 -5.43 12.63
N ASP A 75 16.00 -4.13 12.55
CA ASP A 75 17.12 -3.61 11.76
C ASP A 75 18.44 -4.28 12.17
N LYS A 76 18.65 -4.49 13.47
CA LYS A 76 19.84 -5.16 13.98
C LYS A 76 19.91 -6.61 13.50
N TYR A 77 18.82 -7.37 13.53
CA TYR A 77 18.81 -8.74 13.01
C TYR A 77 19.21 -8.79 11.53
N ILE A 78 18.73 -7.84 10.71
CA ILE A 78 19.11 -7.75 9.29
C ILE A 78 20.57 -7.35 9.10
N ILE A 79 21.07 -6.39 9.89
CA ILE A 79 22.47 -5.93 9.82
C ILE A 79 23.44 -7.03 10.27
N ASP A 80 23.08 -7.78 11.30
CA ASP A 80 23.89 -8.86 11.86
C ASP A 80 23.76 -10.16 11.03
N GLU A 81 22.96 -10.16 9.96
CA GLU A 81 22.66 -11.30 9.10
C GLU A 81 22.18 -12.52 9.91
N ALA A 82 21.31 -12.27 10.89
CA ALA A 82 20.78 -13.31 11.77
C ALA A 82 19.94 -14.35 11.00
N ASP A 83 19.95 -15.59 11.50
CA ASP A 83 19.17 -16.68 10.90
C ASP A 83 17.66 -16.36 10.99
N TYR A 84 16.91 -16.78 9.97
CA TYR A 84 15.47 -16.52 9.86
C TYR A 84 14.68 -16.88 11.14
N ASP A 85 14.96 -18.05 11.69
CA ASP A 85 14.29 -18.57 12.89
C ASP A 85 14.55 -17.70 14.13
N ASP A 86 15.60 -16.87 14.14
CA ASP A 86 15.94 -16.00 15.28
C ASP A 86 15.10 -14.72 15.31
N TRP A 87 14.48 -14.32 14.20
CA TRP A 87 13.80 -13.03 14.08
C TRP A 87 12.37 -13.08 13.51
N GLU A 88 11.91 -14.21 12.95
CA GLU A 88 10.56 -14.32 12.36
C GLU A 88 9.44 -13.90 13.33
N ASP A 89 9.40 -14.49 14.53
CA ASP A 89 8.39 -14.17 15.55
C ASP A 89 8.43 -12.69 15.97
N HIS A 90 9.64 -12.12 16.01
CA HIS A 90 9.85 -10.71 16.31
C HIS A 90 9.31 -9.83 15.18
N TYR A 91 9.54 -10.21 13.92
CA TYR A 91 8.99 -9.51 12.78
C TYR A 91 7.47 -9.46 12.83
N PHE A 92 6.79 -10.59 13.03
CA PHE A 92 5.33 -10.61 13.02
C PHE A 92 4.74 -9.75 14.15
N SER A 93 5.32 -9.85 15.34
CA SER A 93 4.93 -9.02 16.49
C SER A 93 5.15 -7.53 16.19
N MET A 94 6.26 -7.19 15.53
CA MET A 94 6.60 -5.82 15.16
C MET A 94 5.68 -5.28 14.07
N ALA A 95 5.38 -6.06 13.04
CA ALA A 95 4.51 -5.67 11.93
C ALA A 95 3.06 -5.42 12.41
N GLU A 96 2.54 -6.27 13.30
CA GLU A 96 1.22 -6.08 13.92
C GLU A 96 1.17 -4.79 14.74
N GLU A 97 2.12 -4.59 15.66
CA GLU A 97 2.17 -3.35 16.46
C GLU A 97 2.37 -2.12 15.55
N CYS A 98 3.20 -2.22 14.50
CA CYS A 98 3.41 -1.14 13.54
C CYS A 98 2.11 -0.71 12.87
N ARG A 99 1.30 -1.67 12.41
CA ARG A 99 -0.02 -1.41 11.83
C ARG A 99 -0.96 -0.72 12.82
N ASP A 100 -1.04 -1.24 14.04
CA ASP A 100 -1.94 -0.70 15.08
C ASP A 100 -1.56 0.73 15.47
N ARG A 101 -0.25 0.98 15.67
CA ARG A 101 0.25 2.32 16.00
C ARG A 101 0.07 3.29 14.85
N PHE A 102 0.28 2.84 13.61
CA PHE A 102 0.09 3.67 12.44
C PHE A 102 -1.40 4.02 12.24
N ASN A 103 -2.31 3.06 12.36
CA ASN A 103 -3.76 3.29 12.35
C ASN A 103 -4.16 4.36 13.37
N LYS A 104 -3.74 4.17 14.64
CA LYS A 104 -4.02 5.13 15.70
C LYS A 104 -3.51 6.52 15.37
N TRP A 105 -2.27 6.62 14.87
CA TRP A 105 -1.69 7.90 14.51
C TRP A 105 -2.42 8.58 13.34
N LEU A 106 -2.89 7.82 12.33
CA LEU A 106 -3.72 8.35 11.25
C LEU A 106 -5.01 8.97 11.79
N ILE A 107 -5.68 8.30 12.74
CA ILE A 107 -6.88 8.83 13.41
C ILE A 107 -6.55 10.10 14.19
N ASP A 108 -5.48 10.10 14.99
CA ASP A 108 -5.04 11.26 15.77
C ASP A 108 -4.66 12.45 14.86
N LYS A 109 -4.24 12.17 13.62
CA LYS A 109 -3.94 13.15 12.57
C LYS A 109 -5.15 13.61 11.74
N GLY A 110 -6.32 13.00 11.95
CA GLY A 110 -7.57 13.32 11.25
C GLY A 110 -7.77 12.57 9.92
N LEU A 111 -6.93 11.59 9.59
CA LEU A 111 -6.97 10.80 8.36
C LEU A 111 -7.88 9.56 8.49
N ASN A 112 -9.10 9.75 9.00
CA ASN A 112 -10.05 8.64 9.24
C ASN A 112 -10.44 7.88 7.96
N LEU A 113 -10.42 8.55 6.80
CA LEU A 113 -10.73 7.92 5.52
C LEU A 113 -9.68 6.86 5.14
N TYR A 114 -8.43 7.06 5.55
CA TYR A 114 -7.30 6.21 5.16
C TYR A 114 -6.80 5.32 6.31
N SER A 115 -7.36 5.47 7.51
CA SER A 115 -6.85 4.79 8.70
C SER A 115 -6.97 3.28 8.61
N GLU A 116 -7.94 2.74 7.86
CA GLU A 116 -8.09 1.29 7.67
C GLU A 116 -7.18 0.76 6.56
N ASP A 117 -7.08 1.46 5.42
CA ASP A 117 -6.39 0.97 4.23
C ASP A 117 -4.87 1.18 4.27
N PHE A 118 -4.39 2.31 4.78
CA PHE A 118 -2.95 2.61 4.77
C PHE A 118 -2.11 1.61 5.60
N PRO A 119 -2.55 1.15 6.78
CA PRO A 119 -1.88 0.07 7.50
C PRO A 119 -1.82 -1.25 6.71
N PHE A 120 -2.82 -1.56 5.88
CA PHE A 120 -2.78 -2.74 5.02
C PHE A 120 -1.70 -2.61 3.93
N TYR A 121 -1.61 -1.45 3.27
CA TYR A 121 -0.58 -1.19 2.26
C TYR A 121 0.84 -1.25 2.84
N LEU A 122 0.99 -0.82 4.10
CA LEU A 122 2.25 -0.87 4.82
C LEU A 122 2.77 -2.29 5.00
N GLU A 123 1.92 -3.26 5.32
CA GLU A 123 2.32 -4.65 5.55
C GLU A 123 3.08 -5.24 4.35
N THR A 124 2.59 -5.00 3.13
CA THR A 124 3.26 -5.44 1.89
C THR A 124 4.66 -4.82 1.75
N TYR A 125 4.85 -3.59 2.23
CA TYR A 125 6.14 -2.93 2.19
C TYR A 125 7.09 -3.45 3.27
N LEU A 126 6.59 -3.71 4.49
CA LEU A 126 7.40 -4.33 5.54
C LEU A 126 7.87 -5.72 5.13
N ASP A 127 7.01 -6.52 4.49
CA ASP A 127 7.38 -7.81 3.92
C ASP A 127 8.45 -7.67 2.84
N PHE A 128 8.35 -6.62 2.01
CA PHE A 128 9.40 -6.34 1.04
C PHE A 128 10.72 -5.97 1.73
N ILE A 129 10.72 -5.16 2.79
CA ILE A 129 11.96 -4.75 3.44
C ILE A 129 12.62 -5.90 4.19
N TYR A 130 11.84 -6.69 4.94
CA TYR A 130 12.39 -7.65 5.91
C TYR A 130 12.29 -9.12 5.46
N HIS A 131 11.25 -9.51 4.71
CA HIS A 131 11.03 -10.90 4.28
C HIS A 131 11.49 -11.20 2.85
N TYR A 132 11.72 -10.18 2.04
CA TYR A 132 12.24 -10.38 0.69
C TYR A 132 13.76 -10.44 0.71
N THR A 133 14.32 -11.39 -0.03
CA THR A 133 15.77 -11.50 -0.21
C THR A 133 16.26 -10.35 -1.09
N HIS A 134 17.13 -9.52 -0.53
CA HIS A 134 17.82 -8.44 -1.22
C HIS A 134 19.28 -8.82 -1.49
N ASP A 135 19.88 -8.19 -2.51
CA ASP A 135 21.32 -8.36 -2.78
C ASP A 135 22.19 -7.60 -1.76
N ASP A 136 21.66 -6.53 -1.16
CA ASP A 136 22.30 -5.74 -0.10
C ASP A 136 21.49 -5.77 1.20
N ILE A 137 22.09 -5.31 2.29
CA ILE A 137 21.38 -5.05 3.56
C ILE A 137 20.40 -3.88 3.36
N VAL A 138 19.10 -4.17 3.45
CA VAL A 138 18.00 -3.19 3.35
C VAL A 138 17.28 -3.11 4.69
N ILE A 139 17.14 -1.89 5.22
CA ILE A 139 16.39 -1.60 6.44
C ILE A 139 15.55 -0.35 6.23
N LEU A 140 14.51 -0.15 7.04
CA LEU A 140 13.57 0.97 6.87
C LEU A 140 14.25 2.35 6.89
N LYS A 141 15.31 2.56 7.70
CA LYS A 141 16.06 3.84 7.71
C LYS A 141 16.88 4.11 6.46
N LYS A 142 17.21 3.07 5.68
CA LYS A 142 18.21 3.15 4.62
C LYS A 142 17.81 2.27 3.44
N VAL A 143 16.78 2.69 2.73
CA VAL A 143 16.35 2.06 1.48
C VAL A 143 17.03 2.76 0.32
N GLN A 144 17.78 2.00 -0.47
CA GLN A 144 18.43 2.54 -1.67
C GLN A 144 17.41 2.73 -2.81
N PRO A 145 17.64 3.66 -3.75
CA PRO A 145 16.73 3.92 -4.87
C PRO A 145 16.33 2.66 -5.65
N VAL A 146 17.28 1.75 -5.88
CA VAL A 146 17.04 0.49 -6.62
C VAL A 146 15.97 -0.38 -5.97
N TYR A 147 15.96 -0.48 -4.63
CA TYR A 147 14.97 -1.29 -3.90
C TYR A 147 13.60 -0.62 -3.85
N MET A 148 13.56 0.72 -3.81
CA MET A 148 12.28 1.43 -3.91
C MET A 148 11.69 1.29 -5.32
N GLU A 149 12.51 1.34 -6.38
CA GLU A 149 12.06 1.05 -7.74
C GLU A 149 11.60 -0.41 -7.87
N GLU A 150 12.36 -1.38 -7.34
CA GLU A 150 11.98 -2.79 -7.37
C GLU A 150 10.65 -3.04 -6.65
N PHE A 151 10.43 -2.40 -5.50
CA PHE A 151 9.19 -2.50 -4.76
C PHE A 151 7.99 -2.12 -5.64
N PHE A 152 8.01 -0.91 -6.21
CA PHE A 152 6.88 -0.39 -6.98
C PHE A 152 6.75 -1.03 -8.36
N ALA A 153 7.86 -1.19 -9.09
CA ALA A 153 7.84 -1.64 -10.48
C ALA A 153 7.68 -3.16 -10.63
N ASN A 154 7.95 -3.94 -9.57
CA ASN A 154 7.94 -5.39 -9.64
C ASN A 154 7.23 -6.04 -8.45
N TYR A 155 7.76 -5.89 -7.24
CA TYR A 155 7.30 -6.67 -6.08
C TYR A 155 5.81 -6.46 -5.81
N LEU A 156 5.38 -5.21 -5.67
CA LEU A 156 4.00 -4.80 -5.41
C LEU A 156 3.04 -5.37 -6.47
N LEU A 157 3.37 -5.17 -7.74
CA LEU A 157 2.56 -5.59 -8.89
C LEU A 157 2.46 -7.11 -9.08
N ARG A 158 3.37 -7.87 -8.46
CA ARG A 158 3.40 -9.33 -8.46
C ARG A 158 2.70 -9.91 -7.24
N LYS A 159 2.84 -9.26 -6.09
CA LYS A 159 2.35 -9.76 -4.81
C LYS A 159 0.90 -9.40 -4.54
N MET A 160 0.46 -8.22 -4.98
CA MET A 160 -0.91 -7.76 -4.77
C MET A 160 -1.77 -8.04 -5.98
N ILE A 161 -3.00 -8.49 -5.72
CA ILE A 161 -4.06 -8.66 -6.72
C ILE A 161 -5.22 -7.76 -6.27
N VAL A 162 -5.11 -6.48 -6.63
CA VAL A 162 -6.09 -5.44 -6.34
C VAL A 162 -6.53 -4.79 -7.65
N GLU A 163 -7.59 -3.97 -7.59
CA GLU A 163 -8.02 -3.20 -8.76
C GLU A 163 -6.92 -2.22 -9.20
N PRO A 164 -6.77 -1.92 -10.51
CA PRO A 164 -5.72 -1.06 -11.03
C PRO A 164 -5.62 0.31 -10.32
N GLU A 165 -6.77 0.90 -9.99
CA GLU A 165 -6.89 2.15 -9.26
C GLU A 165 -6.37 2.08 -7.81
N GLU A 166 -6.32 0.90 -7.19
CA GLU A 166 -5.87 0.75 -5.80
C GLU A 166 -4.33 0.83 -5.67
N TYR A 167 -3.59 0.50 -6.73
CA TYR A 167 -2.12 0.53 -6.68
C TYR A 167 -1.56 1.92 -6.37
N ILE A 168 -2.27 2.98 -6.76
CA ILE A 168 -1.81 4.36 -6.57
C ILE A 168 -1.72 4.73 -5.08
N TYR A 169 -2.44 4.04 -4.20
CA TYR A 169 -2.51 4.37 -2.77
C TYR A 169 -1.27 3.94 -1.97
N TRP A 170 -0.44 3.04 -2.50
CA TRP A 170 0.83 2.68 -1.83
C TRP A 170 1.78 3.87 -1.72
N ILE A 171 1.80 4.75 -2.73
CA ILE A 171 2.67 5.94 -2.74
C ILE A 171 2.37 6.89 -1.55
N PRO A 172 1.14 7.43 -1.40
CA PRO A 172 0.83 8.30 -0.29
C PRO A 172 0.91 7.57 1.05
N ALA A 173 0.53 6.28 1.11
CA ALA A 173 0.64 5.49 2.34
C ALA A 173 2.09 5.42 2.85
N LEU A 174 3.07 5.16 1.97
CA LEU A 174 4.48 5.11 2.36
C LEU A 174 5.01 6.49 2.77
N LYS A 175 4.63 7.58 2.07
CA LYS A 175 5.03 8.94 2.45
C LYS A 175 4.52 9.31 3.84
N VAL A 176 3.27 8.97 4.12
CA VAL A 176 2.62 9.21 5.42
C VAL A 176 3.23 8.31 6.51
N PHE A 177 3.57 7.07 6.18
CA PHE A 177 4.25 6.15 7.08
C PHE A 177 5.65 6.65 7.48
N TYR A 178 6.44 7.13 6.53
CA TYR A 178 7.76 7.70 6.83
C TYR A 178 7.67 8.98 7.68
N THR A 179 6.59 9.75 7.54
CA THR A 179 6.27 10.88 8.43
C THR A 179 5.94 10.39 9.84
N PHE A 180 5.13 9.33 9.98
CA PHE A 180 4.84 8.68 11.26
C PHE A 180 6.14 8.22 11.95
N LEU A 181 7.00 7.50 11.25
CA LEU A 181 8.28 7.02 11.79
C LEU A 181 9.19 8.13 12.29
N TYR A 182 9.21 9.28 11.59
CA TYR A 182 9.90 10.48 12.05
C TYR A 182 9.29 11.01 13.35
N GLU A 183 7.97 11.19 13.42
CA GLU A 183 7.30 11.70 14.62
C GLU A 183 7.48 10.79 15.84
N LYS A 184 7.63 9.48 15.62
CA LYS A 184 7.87 8.52 16.71
C LYS A 184 9.33 8.45 17.15
N GLY A 185 10.24 9.12 16.43
CA GLY A 185 11.65 9.20 16.76
C GLY A 185 12.48 8.02 16.24
N TYR A 186 11.95 7.23 15.31
CA TYR A 186 12.74 6.20 14.61
C TYR A 186 13.68 6.84 13.58
N LEU A 187 13.23 7.87 12.87
CA LEU A 187 14.01 8.60 11.87
C LEU A 187 14.40 9.99 12.37
N GLU A 188 15.58 10.46 11.97
CA GLU A 188 16.01 11.84 12.22
C GLU A 188 15.43 12.82 11.18
N ASN A 189 15.25 12.37 9.94
CA ASN A 189 14.71 13.17 8.85
C ASN A 189 14.01 12.27 7.80
N PRO A 190 12.70 12.47 7.53
CA PRO A 190 11.97 11.70 6.53
C PRO A 190 12.13 12.25 5.10
N ASP A 191 12.66 13.47 4.91
CA ASP A 191 12.73 14.10 3.60
C ASP A 191 13.50 13.29 2.53
N PRO A 192 14.64 12.64 2.82
CA PRO A 192 15.38 11.91 1.79
C PRO A 192 14.57 10.79 1.17
N ILE A 193 13.83 10.04 1.99
CA ILE A 193 13.04 8.90 1.52
C ILE A 193 11.71 9.35 0.90
N ILE A 194 11.08 10.41 1.42
CA ILE A 194 9.90 11.01 0.79
C ILE A 194 10.24 11.52 -0.61
N ARG A 195 11.37 12.24 -0.78
CA ARG A 195 11.83 12.70 -2.09
C ARG A 195 12.11 11.54 -3.05
N LEU A 196 12.70 10.45 -2.55
CA LEU A 196 12.90 9.25 -3.38
C LEU A 196 11.56 8.69 -3.88
N ILE A 197 10.53 8.63 -3.02
CA ILE A 197 9.20 8.18 -3.42
C ILE A 197 8.59 9.15 -4.45
N ASP A 198 8.73 10.46 -4.27
CA ASP A 198 8.27 11.48 -5.22
C ASP A 198 8.93 11.34 -6.60
N GLU A 199 10.22 10.96 -6.65
CA GLU A 199 10.95 10.73 -7.90
C GLU A 199 10.46 9.46 -8.63
N ILE A 200 10.03 8.44 -7.89
CA ILE A 200 9.56 7.15 -8.43
C ILE A 200 8.10 7.20 -8.89
N GLU A 201 7.26 7.98 -8.22
CA GLU A 201 5.83 8.07 -8.49
C GLU A 201 5.48 8.27 -9.99
N PRO A 202 6.08 9.22 -10.74
CA PRO A 202 5.78 9.39 -12.16
C PRO A 202 6.14 8.17 -13.01
N TYR A 203 7.17 7.42 -12.63
CA TYR A 203 7.56 6.20 -13.32
C TYR A 203 6.60 5.05 -13.00
N PHE A 204 6.22 4.91 -11.74
CA PHE A 204 5.24 3.92 -11.30
C PHE A 204 3.88 4.12 -11.99
N ILE A 205 3.37 5.35 -12.06
CA ILE A 205 2.13 5.67 -12.77
C ILE A 205 2.21 5.30 -14.27
N LYS A 206 3.36 5.51 -14.92
CA LYS A 206 3.56 5.07 -16.32
C LYS A 206 3.51 3.55 -16.45
N ILE A 207 4.05 2.80 -15.50
CA ILE A 207 3.96 1.34 -15.49
C ILE A 207 2.51 0.89 -15.36
N LEU A 208 1.75 1.47 -14.42
CA LEU A 208 0.33 1.16 -14.22
C LEU A 208 -0.48 1.44 -15.49
N LYS A 209 -0.32 2.63 -16.08
CA LYS A 209 -0.99 3.01 -17.33
C LYS A 209 -0.65 2.08 -18.49
N LYS A 210 0.60 1.57 -18.57
CA LYS A 210 1.00 0.60 -19.59
C LYS A 210 0.46 -0.81 -19.33
N LYS A 211 0.35 -1.23 -18.07
CA LYS A 211 -0.05 -2.60 -17.69
C LYS A 211 -1.56 -2.79 -17.70
N PHE A 212 -2.32 -1.78 -17.28
CA PHE A 212 -3.76 -1.90 -17.04
C PHE A 212 -4.61 -1.06 -17.99
N GLY A 213 -4.03 -0.01 -18.58
CA GLY A 213 -4.65 0.81 -19.61
C GLY A 213 -4.66 0.27 -21.01
#